data_AF-A0A5D4JEM7-F1
#
_entry.id   AF-A0A5D4JEM7-F1
#
_cell.length_a   1.000
_cell.length_b   1.000
_cell.length_c   1.000
_cell.angle_alpha   90.00
_cell.angle_beta   90.00
_cell.angle_gamma   90.00
#
_symmetry.space_group_name_H-M   'P 1'
#
loop_
_entity.id
_entity.type
_entity.pdbx_description
1 polymer ?
#
loop_
_entity_poly.entity_id
_entity_poly.type
_entity_poly.pdbx_seq_one_letter_code
_entity_poly.pdbx_strand_id
1 'polypeptide(L)'
;SWRILLEDLAAAYQGAPLPAKTTSFKEWATRLQQAGDPAEDAYWDTVPATALPVDHPGGDNTLASAESVAVELDEAETRALLTEVPAAYRTQINDVLLTALAQTLAGWTGQDTVTVALEGHGREELFDDVDLSRTVGWFTSLFPVALAPGGQEPGSALKAVKEQLRAVPRRGVGYGLTHDLTGIPAGLSFNYLGQLDSGTGTGTGTGDGPFTPVDEPAGRPVSLLGRRAHTLDVNAAVRDGRLNVAWTYSSNLHDRATVTGLAGDFITRMRVLIEHCLGSEAGGVTPSDFPLAGLEAGELDSLLDALDDLDKE
;
A
#
# COMPACT_ATOMS: atom_id res chain seq x y z
N SER A 1 8.03 6.90 -12.06
CA SER A 1 8.08 7.95 -13.11
C SER A 1 8.85 9.18 -12.65
N TRP A 2 8.42 9.88 -11.58
CA TRP A 2 9.13 11.08 -11.10
C TRP A 2 10.62 10.88 -10.80
N ARG A 3 11.00 9.79 -10.10
CA ARG A 3 12.42 9.45 -9.87
C ARG A 3 13.23 9.36 -11.16
N ILE A 4 12.72 8.67 -12.19
CA ILE A 4 13.38 8.53 -13.50
C ILE A 4 13.57 9.91 -14.14
N LEU A 5 12.54 10.77 -14.10
CA LEU A 5 12.60 12.11 -14.67
C LEU A 5 13.63 12.99 -13.96
N LEU A 6 13.72 12.93 -12.62
CA LEU A 6 14.68 13.71 -11.84
C LEU A 6 16.12 13.23 -12.09
N GLU A 7 16.35 11.91 -12.16
CA GLU A 7 17.65 11.32 -12.51
C GLU A 7 18.09 11.75 -13.92
N ASP A 8 17.22 11.60 -14.93
CA ASP A 8 17.53 11.93 -16.31
C ASP A 8 17.70 13.45 -16.50
N LEU A 9 16.91 14.27 -15.79
CA LEU A 9 17.06 15.72 -15.81
C LEU A 9 18.42 16.15 -15.24
N ALA A 10 18.85 15.56 -14.12
CA ALA A 10 20.16 15.84 -13.53
C ALA A 10 21.30 15.43 -14.47
N ALA A 11 21.23 14.23 -15.05
CA ALA A 11 22.21 13.74 -16.01
C ALA A 11 22.30 14.66 -17.26
N ALA A 12 21.15 15.00 -17.84
CA ALA A 12 21.09 15.87 -19.01
C ALA A 12 21.60 17.29 -18.72
N TYR A 13 21.28 17.83 -17.55
CA TYR A 13 21.76 19.16 -17.12
C TYR A 13 23.28 19.21 -16.98
N GLN A 14 23.89 18.11 -16.54
CA GLN A 14 25.35 17.96 -16.41
C GLN A 14 26.04 17.55 -17.74
N GLY A 15 25.29 17.38 -18.83
CA GLY A 15 25.81 16.95 -20.13
C GLY A 15 26.18 15.46 -20.20
N ALA A 16 25.71 14.64 -19.26
CA ALA A 16 25.90 13.20 -19.28
C ALA A 16 24.89 12.53 -20.25
N PRO A 17 25.27 11.42 -20.92
CA PRO A 17 24.34 10.67 -21.75
C PRO A 17 23.25 10.00 -20.90
N LEU A 18 22.03 9.96 -21.44
CA LEU A 18 20.92 9.25 -20.79
C LEU A 18 21.05 7.72 -20.99
N PRO A 19 20.55 6.90 -20.06
CA PRO A 19 20.50 5.45 -20.22
C PRO A 19 19.67 5.01 -21.44
N ALA A 20 19.85 3.76 -21.85
CA ALA A 20 19.03 3.16 -22.91
C ALA A 20 17.54 3.12 -22.51
N LYS A 21 16.66 3.17 -23.51
CA LYS A 21 15.21 3.02 -23.30
C LYS A 21 14.89 1.59 -22.87
N THR A 22 13.97 1.48 -21.92
CA THR A 22 13.32 0.23 -21.53
C THR A 22 12.02 0.04 -22.34
N THR A 23 11.22 -0.99 -22.04
CA THR A 23 9.97 -1.29 -22.77
C THR A 23 9.05 -0.08 -22.83
N SER A 24 8.53 0.24 -24.01
CA SER A 24 7.70 1.43 -24.18
C SER A 24 6.34 1.30 -23.47
N PHE A 25 5.77 2.43 -23.02
CA PHE A 25 4.42 2.44 -22.42
C PHE A 25 3.35 1.89 -23.38
N LYS A 26 3.49 2.14 -24.68
CA LYS A 26 2.59 1.58 -25.72
C LYS A 26 2.66 0.05 -25.75
N GLU A 27 3.87 -0.50 -25.75
CA GLU A 27 4.08 -1.94 -25.75
C GLU A 27 3.52 -2.58 -24.48
N TRP A 28 3.82 -1.99 -23.32
CA TRP A 28 3.26 -2.40 -22.04
C TRP A 28 1.72 -2.44 -22.07
N ALA A 29 1.08 -1.34 -22.45
CA ALA A 29 -0.39 -1.25 -22.49
C ALA A 29 -0.99 -2.29 -23.46
N THR A 30 -0.35 -2.53 -24.60
CA THR A 30 -0.80 -3.52 -25.58
C THR A 30 -0.73 -4.94 -25.02
N ARG A 31 0.40 -5.31 -24.41
CA ARG A 31 0.59 -6.63 -23.82
C ARG A 31 -0.30 -6.84 -22.61
N LEU A 32 -0.44 -5.83 -21.76
CA LEU A 32 -1.29 -5.89 -20.58
C LEU A 32 -2.76 -6.14 -20.96
N GLN A 33 -3.28 -5.45 -21.98
CA GLN A 33 -4.62 -5.71 -22.50
C GLN A 33 -4.79 -7.14 -23.02
N GLN A 34 -3.79 -7.68 -23.72
CA GLN A 34 -3.81 -9.05 -24.23
C GLN A 34 -3.69 -10.11 -23.14
N ALA A 35 -3.06 -9.76 -22.01
CA ALA A 35 -2.91 -10.61 -20.85
C ALA A 35 -4.10 -10.51 -19.88
N GLY A 36 -5.19 -9.81 -20.22
CA GLY A 36 -6.42 -9.85 -19.43
C GLY A 36 -6.88 -11.29 -19.22
N ASP A 37 -7.22 -11.64 -17.98
CA ASP A 37 -7.64 -13.01 -17.62
C ASP A 37 -9.06 -12.97 -17.03
N PRO A 38 -10.09 -13.37 -17.81
CA PRO A 38 -11.47 -13.41 -17.33
C PRO A 38 -11.67 -14.35 -16.13
N ALA A 39 -10.75 -15.28 -15.86
CA ALA A 39 -10.86 -16.13 -14.67
C ALA A 39 -10.67 -15.33 -13.38
N GLU A 40 -10.00 -14.17 -13.43
CA GLU A 40 -9.85 -13.28 -12.27
C GLU A 40 -11.17 -12.58 -11.92
N ASP A 41 -12.09 -12.41 -12.87
CA ASP A 41 -13.39 -11.77 -12.61
C ASP A 41 -14.16 -12.52 -11.52
N ALA A 42 -14.05 -13.85 -11.48
CA ALA A 42 -14.63 -14.67 -10.42
C ALA A 42 -14.05 -14.38 -9.02
N TYR A 43 -12.77 -13.95 -8.93
CA TYR A 43 -12.20 -13.48 -7.67
C TYR A 43 -12.74 -12.08 -7.34
N TRP A 44 -12.71 -11.14 -8.29
CA TRP A 44 -13.12 -9.76 -8.09
C TRP A 44 -14.60 -9.60 -7.72
N ASP A 45 -15.48 -10.41 -8.33
CA ASP A 45 -16.92 -10.42 -8.05
C ASP A 45 -17.27 -10.87 -6.63
N THR A 46 -16.34 -11.55 -5.94
CA THR A 46 -16.55 -11.99 -4.55
C THR A 46 -16.14 -10.96 -3.51
N VAL A 47 -15.45 -9.87 -3.91
CA VAL A 47 -14.95 -8.88 -2.98
C VAL A 47 -16.12 -8.04 -2.45
N PRO A 48 -16.46 -8.11 -1.15
CA PRO A 48 -17.61 -7.40 -0.60
C PRO A 48 -17.39 -5.89 -0.61
N ALA A 49 -18.49 -5.13 -0.66
CA ALA A 49 -18.43 -3.69 -0.46
C ALA A 49 -18.44 -3.32 1.03
N THR A 50 -17.54 -2.43 1.43
CA THR A 50 -17.54 -1.84 2.77
C THR A 50 -17.91 -0.37 2.70
N ALA A 51 -19.09 -0.06 3.23
CA ALA A 51 -19.51 1.32 3.47
C ALA A 51 -18.90 1.82 4.79
N LEU A 52 -18.28 3.00 4.74
CA LEU A 52 -17.75 3.65 5.93
C LEU A 52 -18.83 4.53 6.59
N PRO A 53 -18.90 4.58 7.92
CA PRO A 53 -19.72 5.55 8.64
C PRO A 53 -19.38 6.98 8.20
N VAL A 54 -20.33 7.90 8.28
CA VAL A 54 -20.12 9.34 8.05
C VAL A 54 -20.78 10.13 9.18
N ASP A 55 -20.17 11.24 9.59
CA ASP A 55 -20.69 12.09 10.66
C ASP A 55 -21.87 12.94 10.15
N HIS A 56 -21.79 13.36 8.88
CA HIS A 56 -22.78 14.22 8.22
C HIS A 56 -23.38 13.54 6.98
N PRO A 57 -24.42 12.70 7.15
CA PRO A 57 -25.10 12.06 6.02
C PRO A 57 -25.64 13.08 5.02
N GLY A 58 -25.42 12.83 3.72
CA GLY A 58 -25.88 13.72 2.64
C GLY A 58 -24.95 14.88 2.30
N GLY A 59 -23.79 14.99 2.97
CA GLY A 59 -22.76 15.96 2.60
C GLY A 59 -22.10 15.68 1.25
N ASP A 60 -21.68 16.73 0.56
CA ASP A 60 -21.01 16.60 -0.75
C ASP A 60 -19.52 16.23 -0.60
N ASN A 61 -19.09 15.18 -1.29
CA ASN A 61 -17.70 14.72 -1.32
C ASN A 61 -16.88 15.44 -2.41
N THR A 62 -16.54 16.71 -2.21
CA THR A 62 -15.82 17.53 -3.21
C THR A 62 -14.35 17.74 -2.87
N LEU A 63 -13.55 18.08 -3.88
CA LEU A 63 -12.17 18.52 -3.68
C LEU A 63 -12.08 19.89 -2.99
N ALA A 64 -13.12 20.73 -3.09
CA ALA A 64 -13.18 22.02 -2.41
C ALA A 64 -13.27 21.90 -0.89
N SER A 65 -13.95 20.86 -0.40
CA SER A 65 -14.13 20.56 1.03
C SER A 65 -13.07 19.59 1.57
N ALA A 66 -12.01 19.31 0.82
CA ALA A 66 -10.97 18.39 1.24
C ALA A 66 -10.11 18.99 2.36
N GLU A 67 -10.02 18.28 3.48
CA GLU A 67 -9.11 18.55 4.60
C GLU A 67 -8.25 17.32 4.88
N SER A 68 -7.12 17.53 5.55
CA SER A 68 -6.21 16.45 5.93
C SER A 68 -5.80 16.53 7.40
N VAL A 69 -5.60 15.36 8.00
CA VAL A 69 -4.86 15.14 9.25
C VAL A 69 -3.69 14.22 8.94
N ALA A 70 -2.57 14.37 9.64
CA ALA A 70 -1.39 13.55 9.44
C ALA A 70 -0.90 12.98 10.78
N VAL A 71 -0.38 11.77 10.72
CA VAL A 71 0.32 11.10 11.82
C VAL A 71 1.66 10.59 11.31
N GLU A 72 2.59 10.39 12.23
CA GLU A 72 3.94 9.95 11.89
C GLU A 72 4.49 8.94 12.89
N LEU A 73 5.36 8.07 12.38
CA LEU A 73 6.32 7.32 13.18
C LEU A 73 7.61 8.13 13.27
N ASP A 74 8.33 7.99 14.38
CA ASP A 74 9.67 8.56 14.46
C ASP A 74 10.69 7.78 13.61
N GLU A 75 11.93 8.26 13.55
CA GLU A 75 12.99 7.62 12.74
C GLU A 75 13.36 6.21 13.22
N ALA A 76 13.30 5.94 14.52
CA ALA A 76 13.63 4.64 15.08
C ALA A 76 12.52 3.63 14.77
N GLU A 77 11.27 4.02 15.00
CA GLU A 77 10.07 3.25 14.64
C GLU A 77 10.03 2.95 13.14
N THR A 78 10.31 3.97 12.31
CA THR A 78 10.33 3.82 10.85
C THR A 78 11.45 2.90 10.39
N ARG A 79 12.64 2.99 10.99
CA ARG A 79 13.75 2.07 10.69
C ARG A 79 13.41 0.63 11.05
N ALA A 80 12.84 0.40 12.23
CA ALA A 80 12.41 -0.91 12.66
C ALA A 80 11.37 -1.49 11.68
N LEU A 81 10.36 -0.70 11.31
CA LEU A 81 9.34 -1.08 10.32
C LEU A 81 9.96 -1.49 8.98
N LEU A 82 10.98 -0.78 8.51
CA LEU A 82 11.58 -1.01 7.19
C LEU A 82 12.60 -2.16 7.17
N THR A 83 13.27 -2.44 8.28
CA THR A 83 14.48 -3.30 8.28
C THR A 83 14.40 -4.49 9.22
N GLU A 84 13.67 -4.39 10.33
CA GLU A 84 13.62 -5.45 11.35
C GLU A 84 12.31 -6.24 11.26
N VAL A 85 11.17 -5.55 11.11
CA VAL A 85 9.84 -6.18 10.99
C VAL A 85 9.74 -7.20 9.85
N PRO A 86 10.28 -6.96 8.63
CA PRO A 86 10.23 -7.93 7.54
C PRO A 86 10.85 -9.29 7.90
N ALA A 87 11.84 -9.33 8.79
CA ALA A 87 12.53 -10.56 9.16
C ALA A 87 11.68 -11.51 10.01
N ALA A 88 10.76 -10.97 10.82
CA ALA A 88 9.95 -11.78 11.75
C ALA A 88 8.93 -12.68 11.03
N TYR A 89 8.25 -12.14 10.00
CA TYR A 89 7.14 -12.82 9.31
C TYR A 89 7.30 -12.87 7.78
N ARG A 90 8.48 -12.52 7.25
CA ARG A 90 8.75 -12.41 5.80
C ARG A 90 7.75 -11.48 5.11
N THR A 91 7.44 -10.38 5.78
CA THR A 91 6.46 -9.40 5.33
C THR A 91 7.05 -8.36 4.39
N GLN A 92 6.18 -7.73 3.64
CA GLN A 92 6.40 -6.45 2.99
C GLN A 92 5.76 -5.34 3.83
N ILE A 93 6.17 -4.10 3.63
CA ILE A 93 5.63 -2.96 4.38
C ILE A 93 4.10 -2.84 4.27
N ASN A 94 3.52 -3.12 3.10
CA ASN A 94 2.07 -3.10 2.91
C ASN A 94 1.35 -4.12 3.81
N ASP A 95 1.97 -5.26 4.13
CA ASP A 95 1.36 -6.25 5.02
C ASP A 95 1.12 -5.62 6.41
N VAL A 96 2.11 -4.87 6.93
CA VAL A 96 2.02 -4.20 8.25
C VAL A 96 1.07 -3.01 8.20
N LEU A 97 1.21 -2.14 7.20
CA LEU A 97 0.37 -0.94 7.06
C LEU A 97 -1.11 -1.32 6.91
N LEU A 98 -1.41 -2.31 6.07
CA LEU A 98 -2.78 -2.76 5.85
C LEU A 98 -3.33 -3.57 7.02
N THR A 99 -2.48 -4.24 7.81
CA THR A 99 -2.92 -4.88 9.07
C THR A 99 -3.40 -3.83 10.07
N ALA A 100 -2.59 -2.79 10.31
CA ALA A 100 -2.98 -1.70 11.19
C ALA A 100 -4.25 -0.98 10.70
N LEU A 101 -4.33 -0.71 9.39
CA LEU A 101 -5.50 -0.08 8.77
C LEU A 101 -6.75 -0.94 8.91
N ALA A 102 -6.66 -2.24 8.60
CA ALA A 102 -7.78 -3.15 8.68
C ALA A 102 -8.31 -3.26 10.12
N GLN A 103 -7.42 -3.34 11.11
CA GLN A 103 -7.82 -3.34 12.52
C GLN A 103 -8.46 -2.01 12.96
N THR A 104 -7.95 -0.87 12.52
CA THR A 104 -8.56 0.45 12.79
C THR A 104 -9.97 0.54 12.19
N LEU A 105 -10.11 0.17 10.92
CA LEU A 105 -11.40 0.23 10.24
C LEU A 105 -12.39 -0.79 10.82
N ALA A 106 -11.97 -2.03 11.10
CA ALA A 106 -12.81 -3.03 11.74
C ALA A 106 -13.32 -2.55 13.11
N GLY A 107 -12.45 -1.95 13.92
CA GLY A 107 -12.84 -1.36 15.21
C GLY A 107 -13.81 -0.18 15.06
N TRP A 108 -13.66 0.63 14.02
CA TRP A 108 -14.53 1.78 13.76
C TRP A 108 -15.89 1.40 13.17
N THR A 109 -15.93 0.47 12.22
CA THR A 109 -17.16 0.04 11.53
C THR A 109 -17.91 -1.04 12.31
N GLY A 110 -17.24 -1.74 13.23
CA GLY A 110 -17.75 -2.92 13.90
C GLY A 110 -17.88 -4.14 12.98
N GLN A 111 -17.24 -4.13 11.81
CA GLN A 111 -17.24 -5.23 10.85
C GLN A 111 -15.96 -6.06 10.98
N ASP A 112 -16.07 -7.38 10.82
CA ASP A 112 -14.92 -8.29 10.84
C ASP A 112 -14.05 -8.17 9.57
N THR A 113 -14.66 -7.75 8.47
CA THR A 113 -14.01 -7.59 7.15
C THR A 113 -14.22 -6.18 6.64
N VAL A 114 -13.15 -5.56 6.15
CA VAL A 114 -13.15 -4.21 5.56
C VAL A 114 -12.50 -4.20 4.19
N THR A 115 -13.15 -3.56 3.22
CA THR A 115 -12.63 -3.44 1.85
C THR A 115 -11.95 -2.10 1.62
N VAL A 116 -10.73 -2.16 1.10
CA VAL A 116 -9.86 -1.02 0.79
C VAL A 116 -9.58 -0.97 -0.71
N ALA A 117 -9.66 0.22 -1.31
CA ALA A 117 -9.14 0.44 -2.66
C ALA A 117 -7.62 0.62 -2.57
N LEU A 118 -6.87 -0.43 -2.90
CA LEU A 118 -5.42 -0.45 -2.77
C LEU A 118 -4.77 0.03 -4.06
N GLU A 119 -3.88 1.01 -3.95
CA GLU A 119 -2.99 1.42 -5.03
C GLU A 119 -1.69 0.60 -5.03
N GLY A 120 -1.35 0.05 -6.19
CA GLY A 120 -0.08 -0.60 -6.47
C GLY A 120 0.76 0.19 -7.46
N HIS A 121 2.07 -0.10 -7.55
CA HIS A 121 2.93 0.55 -8.55
C HIS A 121 2.60 0.15 -9.99
N GLY A 122 1.92 -1.00 -10.17
CA GLY A 122 1.44 -1.56 -11.44
C GLY A 122 2.53 -1.81 -12.49
N ARG A 123 3.73 -2.14 -12.00
CA ARG A 123 4.90 -2.56 -12.79
C ARG A 123 5.21 -4.03 -12.45
N GLU A 124 4.20 -4.86 -12.54
CA GLU A 124 4.29 -6.27 -12.20
C GLU A 124 5.12 -7.03 -13.25
N GLU A 125 5.90 -8.00 -12.79
CA GLU A 125 6.70 -8.90 -13.64
C GLU A 125 5.78 -9.96 -14.28
N LEU A 126 5.00 -9.53 -15.28
CA LEU A 126 4.05 -10.40 -15.99
C LEU A 126 4.64 -11.12 -17.20
N PHE A 127 5.78 -10.62 -17.70
CA PHE A 127 6.42 -11.11 -18.92
C PHE A 127 7.94 -11.07 -18.77
N ASP A 128 8.61 -12.16 -19.12
CA ASP A 128 10.07 -12.30 -18.96
C ASP A 128 10.88 -11.29 -19.80
N ASP A 129 10.31 -10.78 -20.90
CA ASP A 129 10.96 -9.88 -21.85
C ASP A 129 10.54 -8.41 -21.70
N VAL A 130 9.81 -8.06 -20.64
CA VAL A 130 9.37 -6.69 -20.37
C VAL A 130 10.22 -6.06 -19.27
N ASP A 131 10.86 -4.93 -19.59
CA ASP A 131 11.58 -4.10 -18.64
C ASP A 131 10.85 -2.76 -18.46
N LEU A 132 10.30 -2.53 -17.27
CA LEU A 132 9.67 -1.27 -16.90
C LEU A 132 10.53 -0.43 -15.96
N SER A 133 11.78 -0.80 -15.68
CA SER A 133 12.61 -0.15 -14.66
C SER A 133 12.81 1.36 -14.88
N ARG A 134 12.82 1.81 -16.15
CA ARG A 134 12.99 3.22 -16.54
C ARG A 134 11.88 3.78 -17.44
N THR A 135 10.73 3.11 -17.55
CA THR A 135 9.65 3.60 -18.41
C THR A 135 8.83 4.67 -17.69
N VAL A 136 8.75 5.88 -18.24
CA VAL A 136 7.87 6.94 -17.72
C VAL A 136 6.44 6.71 -18.22
N GLY A 137 5.48 6.79 -17.31
CA GLY A 137 4.05 6.63 -17.58
C GLY A 137 3.22 6.58 -16.28
N TRP A 138 1.90 6.51 -16.41
CA TRP A 138 1.01 6.24 -15.28
C TRP A 138 0.73 4.74 -15.24
N PHE A 139 1.41 4.05 -14.31
CA PHE A 139 1.35 2.59 -14.18
C PHE A 139 0.47 2.12 -13.02
N THR A 140 0.06 3.02 -12.13
CA THR A 140 -0.68 2.69 -10.91
C THR A 140 -1.84 1.75 -11.19
N SER A 141 -1.84 0.60 -10.51
CA SER A 141 -3.01 -0.28 -10.43
C SER A 141 -3.87 0.17 -9.24
N LEU A 142 -5.18 0.05 -9.36
CA LEU A 142 -6.14 0.34 -8.31
C LEU A 142 -7.17 -0.79 -8.29
N PHE A 143 -7.31 -1.46 -7.15
CA PHE A 143 -8.17 -2.65 -7.01
C PHE A 143 -8.70 -2.80 -5.58
N PRO A 144 -9.87 -3.43 -5.37
CA PRO A 144 -10.39 -3.66 -4.04
C PRO A 144 -9.68 -4.86 -3.38
N VAL A 145 -9.40 -4.74 -2.09
CA VAL A 145 -8.95 -5.85 -1.24
C VAL A 145 -9.81 -5.89 0.00
N ALA A 146 -10.48 -7.02 0.23
CA ALA A 146 -11.19 -7.29 1.48
C ALA A 146 -10.22 -7.87 2.51
N LEU A 147 -10.15 -7.22 3.66
CA LEU A 147 -9.22 -7.53 4.74
C LEU A 147 -9.99 -7.92 6.00
N ALA A 148 -9.73 -9.13 6.49
CA ALA A 148 -10.25 -9.66 7.74
C ALA A 148 -9.07 -9.95 8.67
N PRO A 149 -8.72 -9.05 9.60
CA PRO A 149 -7.54 -9.22 10.45
C PRO A 149 -7.71 -10.32 11.51
N GLY A 150 -8.87 -10.97 11.63
CA GLY A 150 -9.09 -12.13 12.51
C GLY A 150 -9.03 -11.85 14.02
N GLY A 151 -8.70 -10.61 14.43
CA GLY A 151 -8.61 -10.20 15.82
C GLY A 151 -7.63 -9.05 16.07
N GLN A 152 -7.23 -8.91 17.33
CA GLN A 152 -6.32 -7.86 17.81
C GLN A 152 -4.92 -8.40 18.12
N GLU A 153 -4.74 -9.72 18.14
CA GLU A 153 -3.45 -10.33 18.42
C GLU A 153 -2.50 -10.08 17.22
N PRO A 154 -1.33 -9.43 17.43
CA PRO A 154 -0.49 -8.94 16.35
C PRO A 154 -0.02 -10.00 15.35
N GLY A 155 0.46 -11.15 15.82
CA GLY A 155 1.06 -12.17 14.96
C GLY A 155 0.04 -12.85 14.05
N SER A 156 -1.11 -13.23 14.60
CA SER A 156 -2.21 -13.83 13.83
C SER A 156 -2.82 -12.83 12.85
N ALA A 157 -3.03 -11.57 13.25
CA ALA A 157 -3.58 -10.56 12.37
C ALA A 157 -2.66 -10.26 11.18
N LEU A 158 -1.35 -10.16 11.44
CA LEU A 158 -0.35 -9.92 10.40
C LEU A 158 -0.28 -11.11 9.41
N LYS A 159 -0.31 -12.36 9.92
CA LYS A 159 -0.36 -13.56 9.07
C LYS A 159 -1.64 -13.60 8.22
N ALA A 160 -2.80 -13.31 8.81
CA ALA A 160 -4.08 -13.31 8.11
C ALA A 160 -4.12 -12.29 6.96
N VAL A 161 -3.72 -11.04 7.23
CA VAL A 161 -3.70 -9.97 6.23
C VAL A 161 -2.63 -10.24 5.16
N LYS A 162 -1.44 -10.74 5.54
CA LYS A 162 -0.41 -11.16 4.58
C LYS A 162 -0.97 -12.18 3.60
N GLU A 163 -1.61 -13.25 4.07
CA GLU A 163 -2.18 -14.27 3.17
C GLU A 163 -3.27 -13.71 2.26
N GLN A 164 -4.14 -12.84 2.77
CA GLN A 164 -5.18 -12.18 1.96
C GLN A 164 -4.57 -11.29 0.86
N LEU A 165 -3.48 -10.59 1.15
CA LEU A 165 -2.75 -9.81 0.15
C LEU A 165 -2.03 -10.68 -0.88
N ARG A 166 -1.54 -11.86 -0.49
CA ARG A 166 -0.92 -12.83 -1.42
C ARG A 166 -1.94 -13.57 -2.28
N ALA A 167 -3.19 -13.71 -1.81
CA ALA A 167 -4.28 -14.30 -2.58
C ALA A 167 -4.76 -13.40 -3.74
N VAL A 168 -4.43 -12.10 -3.72
CA VAL A 168 -4.78 -11.16 -4.78
C VAL A 168 -4.09 -11.58 -6.10
N PRO A 169 -4.85 -11.90 -7.16
CA PRO A 169 -4.27 -12.40 -8.39
C PRO A 169 -3.45 -11.30 -9.07
N ARG A 170 -2.22 -11.64 -9.48
CA ARG A 170 -1.26 -10.76 -10.15
C ARG A 170 -1.13 -9.36 -9.49
N ARG A 171 -1.21 -9.31 -8.16
CA ARG A 171 -1.16 -8.07 -7.38
C ARG A 171 -2.16 -7.00 -7.85
N GLY A 172 -3.31 -7.44 -8.35
CA GLY A 172 -4.44 -6.59 -8.71
C GLY A 172 -4.31 -5.79 -10.00
N VAL A 173 -3.25 -6.01 -10.79
CA VAL A 173 -3.07 -5.32 -12.08
C VAL A 173 -4.18 -5.64 -13.09
N GLY A 174 -4.84 -6.80 -12.94
CA GLY A 174 -5.92 -7.24 -13.81
C GLY A 174 -7.27 -6.55 -13.58
N TYR A 175 -7.55 -6.07 -12.37
CA TYR A 175 -8.86 -5.51 -12.02
C TYR A 175 -9.28 -4.36 -12.95
N GLY A 176 -8.40 -3.38 -13.15
CA GLY A 176 -8.65 -2.22 -14.02
C GLY A 176 -8.71 -2.53 -15.51
N LEU A 177 -8.45 -3.78 -15.92
CA LEU A 177 -8.62 -4.21 -17.31
C LEU A 177 -10.07 -4.64 -17.61
N THR A 178 -10.79 -5.12 -16.61
CA THR A 178 -12.15 -5.66 -16.76
C THR A 178 -13.22 -4.86 -16.01
N HIS A 179 -12.84 -4.04 -15.03
CA HIS A 179 -13.76 -3.31 -14.16
C HIS A 179 -13.64 -1.79 -14.27
N ASP A 180 -14.76 -1.10 -14.00
CA ASP A 180 -14.82 0.35 -13.88
C ASP A 180 -14.18 0.83 -12.57
N LEU A 181 -13.07 1.55 -12.68
CA LEU A 181 -12.34 2.11 -11.53
C LEU A 181 -13.13 3.19 -10.78
N THR A 182 -14.21 3.73 -11.35
CA THR A 182 -15.09 4.68 -10.65
C THR A 182 -16.08 3.99 -9.70
N GLY A 183 -16.27 2.68 -9.84
CA GLY A 183 -17.23 1.87 -9.09
C GLY A 183 -16.60 0.93 -8.07
N ILE A 184 -15.37 1.19 -7.63
CA ILE A 184 -14.65 0.31 -6.69
C ILE A 184 -15.44 0.17 -5.38
N PRO A 185 -15.65 -1.06 -4.87
CA PRO A 185 -16.49 -1.33 -3.71
C PRO A 185 -15.80 -0.97 -2.37
N ALA A 186 -15.14 0.18 -2.28
CA ALA A 186 -14.41 0.61 -1.09
C ALA A 186 -14.61 2.10 -0.79
N GLY A 187 -15.00 2.41 0.45
CA GLY A 187 -15.12 3.78 0.93
C GLY A 187 -13.78 4.49 1.19
N LEU A 188 -12.67 3.74 1.23
CA LEU A 188 -11.33 4.27 1.48
C LEU A 188 -10.32 3.80 0.44
N SER A 189 -9.45 4.72 0.01
CA SER A 189 -8.24 4.39 -0.77
C SER A 189 -7.00 4.36 0.12
N PHE A 190 -6.06 3.48 -0.20
CA PHE A 190 -4.77 3.39 0.46
C PHE A 190 -3.64 3.35 -0.57
N ASN A 191 -2.63 4.21 -0.39
CA ASN A 191 -1.46 4.27 -1.25
C ASN A 191 -0.19 4.46 -0.43
N TYR A 192 0.79 3.57 -0.63
CA TYR A 192 2.14 3.73 -0.08
C TYR A 192 3.12 4.12 -1.19
N LEU A 193 3.62 5.35 -1.14
CA LEU A 193 4.47 5.93 -2.18
C LEU A 193 5.93 5.47 -2.11
N GLY A 194 6.31 4.74 -1.07
CA GLY A 194 7.69 4.32 -0.84
C GLY A 194 8.51 5.34 -0.04
N GLN A 195 9.82 5.18 -0.12
CA GLN A 195 10.80 6.09 0.49
C GLN A 195 11.16 7.18 -0.50
N LEU A 196 10.79 8.43 -0.20
CA LEU A 196 11.00 9.57 -1.09
C LEU A 196 12.40 10.17 -0.92
N ASP A 197 13.05 9.94 0.22
CA ASP A 197 14.43 10.36 0.52
C ASP A 197 15.44 9.75 -0.46
N SER A 198 15.17 8.52 -0.90
CA SER A 198 16.02 7.77 -1.83
C SER A 198 16.03 8.35 -3.25
N GLY A 199 15.18 9.34 -3.55
CA GLY A 199 15.02 9.96 -4.87
C GLY A 199 15.39 11.45 -4.96
N THR A 200 15.65 12.12 -3.83
CA THR A 200 16.21 13.49 -3.81
C THR A 200 17.74 13.49 -3.94
N GLY A 201 18.36 12.32 -3.72
CA GLY A 201 19.73 11.98 -4.05
C GLY A 201 19.93 11.78 -5.56
N THR A 202 20.05 12.90 -6.25
CA THR A 202 20.88 13.13 -7.44
C THR A 202 22.23 12.40 -7.42
N GLY A 203 22.21 11.09 -7.64
CA GLY A 203 23.40 10.25 -7.61
C GLY A 203 23.82 9.86 -6.18
N THR A 204 23.97 8.56 -5.96
CA THR A 204 24.76 7.97 -4.86
C THR A 204 24.61 8.58 -3.47
N GLY A 205 23.39 8.68 -2.90
CA GLY A 205 23.19 8.82 -1.44
C GLY A 205 23.88 10.02 -0.75
N THR A 206 24.39 10.99 -1.51
CA THR A 206 25.00 12.23 -1.04
C THR A 206 24.25 13.34 -1.75
N GLY A 207 23.64 14.29 -1.03
CA GLY A 207 22.81 15.36 -1.57
C GLY A 207 23.52 16.40 -2.47
N ASP A 208 24.37 15.96 -3.39
CA ASP A 208 25.28 16.78 -4.22
C ASP A 208 24.74 17.01 -5.66
N GLY A 209 23.42 17.08 -5.79
CA GLY A 209 22.76 17.30 -7.06
C GLY A 209 22.77 18.70 -7.59
N PRO A 210 22.54 18.86 -8.91
CA PRO A 210 22.33 20.19 -9.48
C PRO A 210 20.99 20.82 -9.07
N PHE A 211 20.08 20.05 -8.43
CA PHE A 211 18.74 20.50 -8.07
C PHE A 211 18.45 20.20 -6.60
N THR A 212 17.79 21.17 -5.94
CA THR A 212 17.23 21.01 -4.60
C THR A 212 15.72 21.28 -4.67
N PRO A 213 14.89 20.56 -3.90
CA PRO A 213 13.51 20.96 -3.68
C PRO A 213 13.43 22.39 -3.09
N VAL A 214 12.35 23.09 -3.40
CA VAL A 214 12.03 24.40 -2.80
C VAL A 214 10.73 24.27 -2.00
N ASP A 215 10.61 25.00 -0.90
CA ASP A 215 9.45 24.95 0.01
C ASP A 215 8.23 25.74 -0.51
N GLU A 216 8.23 26.13 -1.78
CA GLU A 216 7.13 26.87 -2.39
C GLU A 216 5.98 25.94 -2.81
N PRO A 217 4.71 26.33 -2.62
CA PRO A 217 3.58 25.52 -3.05
C PRO A 217 3.58 25.32 -4.58
N ALA A 218 3.50 24.07 -5.03
CA ALA A 218 3.34 23.74 -6.46
C ALA A 218 1.97 24.16 -7.06
N GLY A 219 1.08 24.74 -6.24
CA GLY A 219 -0.29 25.06 -6.62
C GLY A 219 -1.23 23.85 -6.55
N ARG A 220 -2.46 24.02 -7.06
CA ARG A 220 -3.47 22.95 -7.05
C ARG A 220 -3.36 22.13 -8.34
N PRO A 221 -3.08 20.82 -8.27
CA PRO A 221 -2.96 19.98 -9.47
C PRO A 221 -4.33 19.58 -10.06
N VAL A 222 -5.42 19.84 -9.33
CA VAL A 222 -6.78 19.40 -9.67
C VAL A 222 -7.81 20.52 -9.46
N SER A 223 -8.91 20.45 -10.21
CA SER A 223 -10.04 21.38 -10.09
C SER A 223 -10.82 21.17 -8.79
N LEU A 224 -11.18 22.26 -8.10
CA LEU A 224 -11.97 22.19 -6.86
C LEU A 224 -13.43 21.83 -7.09
N LEU A 225 -13.90 21.95 -8.33
CA LEU A 225 -15.23 21.50 -8.72
C LEU A 225 -15.30 19.98 -8.89
N GLY A 226 -14.17 19.28 -8.85
CA GLY A 226 -14.13 17.82 -8.92
C GLY A 226 -14.70 17.16 -7.66
N ARG A 227 -15.24 15.96 -7.84
CA ARG A 227 -15.65 15.09 -6.75
C ARG A 227 -14.49 14.19 -6.35
N ARG A 228 -14.43 13.83 -5.08
CA ARG A 228 -13.49 12.83 -4.58
C ARG A 228 -14.04 11.44 -4.87
N ALA A 229 -13.15 10.52 -5.20
CA ALA A 229 -13.51 9.14 -5.53
C ALA A 229 -13.90 8.34 -4.28
N HIS A 230 -13.16 8.54 -3.17
CA HIS A 230 -13.37 7.84 -1.91
C HIS A 230 -13.74 8.82 -0.79
N THR A 231 -14.38 8.30 0.26
CA THR A 231 -14.75 9.08 1.46
C THR A 231 -13.49 9.47 2.25
N LEU A 232 -12.54 8.54 2.35
CA LEU A 232 -11.23 8.73 2.95
C LEU A 232 -10.14 8.34 1.94
N ASP A 233 -9.09 9.13 1.85
CA ASP A 233 -7.89 8.80 1.09
C ASP A 233 -6.68 8.79 2.05
N VAL A 234 -5.99 7.66 2.14
CA VAL A 234 -4.84 7.46 3.04
C VAL A 234 -3.57 7.30 2.20
N ASN A 235 -2.67 8.28 2.30
CA ASN A 235 -1.39 8.27 1.61
C ASN A 235 -0.26 8.17 2.61
N ALA A 236 0.63 7.19 2.43
CA ALA A 236 1.78 6.95 3.28
C ALA A 236 3.09 7.09 2.48
N ALA A 237 4.09 7.72 3.06
CA ALA A 237 5.43 7.82 2.47
C ALA A 237 6.48 7.98 3.56
N VAL A 238 7.71 7.54 3.30
CA VAL A 238 8.85 7.86 4.18
C VAL A 238 9.54 9.12 3.65
N ARG A 239 9.68 10.10 4.54
CA ARG A 239 10.35 11.39 4.31
C ARG A 239 11.23 11.73 5.51
N ASP A 240 12.45 12.17 5.26
CA ASP A 240 13.48 12.45 6.26
C ASP A 240 13.61 11.31 7.29
N GLY A 241 13.57 10.06 6.82
CA GLY A 241 13.64 8.85 7.65
C GLY A 241 12.40 8.56 8.50
N ARG A 242 11.29 9.30 8.34
CA ARG A 242 10.04 9.16 9.10
C ARG A 242 8.90 8.74 8.20
N LEU A 243 8.13 7.73 8.60
CA LEU A 243 6.87 7.41 7.94
C LEU A 243 5.85 8.49 8.26
N ASN A 244 5.40 9.22 7.24
CA ASN A 244 4.29 10.16 7.31
C ASN A 244 3.06 9.55 6.66
N VAL A 245 1.91 9.63 7.33
CA VAL A 245 0.63 9.12 6.83
C VAL A 245 -0.43 10.22 6.90
N ALA A 246 -0.90 10.63 5.73
CA ALA A 246 -1.92 11.65 5.56
C ALA A 246 -3.29 11.04 5.28
N TRP A 247 -4.26 11.38 6.12
CA TRP A 247 -5.66 11.02 5.99
C TRP A 247 -6.42 12.23 5.47
N THR A 248 -6.91 12.13 4.24
CA THR A 248 -7.64 13.22 3.58
C THR A 248 -9.11 12.85 3.55
N TYR A 249 -10.00 13.79 3.87
CA TYR A 249 -11.46 13.59 3.97
C TYR A 249 -12.23 14.84 3.55
N SER A 250 -13.52 14.73 3.27
CA SER A 250 -14.37 15.91 3.06
C SER A 250 -14.90 16.41 4.39
N SER A 251 -14.67 17.68 4.75
CA SER A 251 -15.26 18.28 5.96
C SER A 251 -16.78 18.45 5.89
N ASN A 252 -17.39 18.20 4.73
CA ASN A 252 -18.83 18.05 4.60
C ASN A 252 -19.34 16.66 5.02
N LEU A 253 -18.47 15.64 5.14
CA LEU A 253 -18.84 14.27 5.50
C LEU A 253 -18.38 13.89 6.91
N HIS A 254 -17.24 14.42 7.34
CA HIS A 254 -16.61 14.07 8.61
C HIS A 254 -16.17 15.29 9.41
N ASP A 255 -16.30 15.17 10.72
CA ASP A 255 -15.65 16.07 11.66
C ASP A 255 -14.15 15.74 11.73
N ARG A 256 -13.32 16.78 11.86
CA ARG A 256 -11.87 16.62 12.03
C ARG A 256 -11.51 15.70 13.20
N ALA A 257 -12.32 15.73 14.27
CA ALA A 257 -12.12 14.90 15.45
C ALA A 257 -12.23 13.40 15.14
N THR A 258 -13.21 12.99 14.32
CA THR A 258 -13.39 11.60 13.89
C THR A 258 -12.16 11.10 13.15
N VAL A 259 -11.70 11.84 12.15
CA VAL A 259 -10.56 11.42 11.33
C VAL A 259 -9.24 11.48 12.12
N THR A 260 -9.11 12.43 13.04
CA THR A 260 -7.96 12.48 13.98
C THR A 260 -7.93 11.24 14.87
N GLY A 261 -9.08 10.79 15.37
CA GLY A 261 -9.21 9.56 16.15
C GLY A 261 -8.78 8.32 15.36
N LEU A 262 -9.23 8.20 14.10
CA LEU A 262 -8.84 7.11 13.21
C LEU A 262 -7.34 7.10 12.92
N ALA A 263 -6.76 8.26 12.58
CA ALA A 263 -5.33 8.37 12.32
C ALA A 263 -4.50 8.04 13.57
N GLY A 264 -4.96 8.46 14.76
CA GLY A 264 -4.34 8.16 16.04
C GLY A 264 -4.41 6.68 16.44
N ASP A 265 -5.54 6.02 16.19
CA ASP A 265 -5.68 4.57 16.41
C ASP A 265 -4.79 3.78 15.44
N PHE A 266 -4.77 4.17 14.17
CA PHE A 266 -3.91 3.56 13.15
C PHE A 266 -2.43 3.60 13.53
N ILE A 267 -1.90 4.77 13.94
CA ILE A 267 -0.49 4.89 14.34
C ILE A 267 -0.18 4.08 15.60
N THR A 268 -1.14 4.00 16.53
CA THR A 268 -1.01 3.20 17.76
C THR A 268 -0.91 1.71 17.43
N ARG A 269 -1.75 1.21 16.52
CA ARG A 269 -1.70 -0.19 16.07
C ARG A 269 -0.42 -0.52 15.32
N MET A 270 0.07 0.39 14.49
CA MET A 270 1.39 0.20 13.85
C MET A 270 2.50 0.05 14.89
N ARG A 271 2.52 0.87 15.95
CA ARG A 271 3.50 0.73 17.04
C ARG A 271 3.41 -0.62 17.74
N VAL A 272 2.20 -1.10 18.01
CA VAL A 272 1.98 -2.43 18.60
C VAL A 272 2.51 -3.54 17.68
N LEU A 273 2.25 -3.47 16.37
CA LEU A 273 2.78 -4.44 15.40
C LEU A 273 4.31 -4.42 15.33
N ILE A 274 4.92 -3.23 15.35
CA ILE A 274 6.38 -3.06 15.36
C ILE A 274 6.97 -3.66 16.64
N GLU A 275 6.46 -3.27 17.81
CA GLU A 275 6.92 -3.77 19.10
C GLU A 275 6.81 -5.30 19.19
N HIS A 276 5.68 -5.85 18.74
CA HIS A 276 5.51 -7.30 18.65
C HIS A 276 6.60 -7.95 17.81
N CYS A 277 6.82 -7.47 16.58
CA CYS A 277 7.81 -8.05 15.67
C CYS A 277 9.26 -7.94 16.15
N LEU A 278 9.55 -7.03 17.09
CA LEU A 278 10.86 -6.92 17.74
C LEU A 278 11.00 -7.82 18.98
N GLY A 279 9.89 -8.40 19.46
CA GLY A 279 9.85 -9.31 20.60
C GLY A 279 10.42 -10.70 20.29
N SER A 280 10.88 -11.41 21.32
CA SER A 280 11.48 -12.75 21.18
C SER A 280 10.47 -13.86 20.82
N GLU A 281 9.18 -13.62 21.06
CA GLU A 281 8.10 -14.55 20.71
C GLU A 281 7.52 -14.28 19.32
N ALA A 282 7.98 -13.22 18.64
CA ALA A 282 7.59 -12.97 17.26
C ALA A 282 8.34 -13.87 16.29
N GLY A 283 7.63 -14.23 15.24
CA GLY A 283 8.10 -15.24 14.31
C GLY A 283 6.93 -16.04 13.78
N GLY A 284 7.09 -16.49 12.55
CA GLY A 284 6.17 -17.43 11.96
C GLY A 284 6.30 -17.46 10.46
N VAL A 285 5.88 -18.59 9.92
CA VAL A 285 5.74 -18.78 8.48
C VAL A 285 4.28 -18.93 8.14
N THR A 286 3.93 -18.58 6.91
CA THR A 286 2.60 -18.76 6.35
C THR A 286 2.67 -19.58 5.07
N PRO A 287 1.56 -20.17 4.59
CA PRO A 287 1.57 -20.96 3.37
C PRO A 287 2.20 -20.26 2.16
N SER A 288 1.97 -18.96 2.00
CA SER A 288 2.56 -18.17 0.92
C SER A 288 4.09 -18.07 0.96
N ASP A 289 4.75 -18.43 2.06
CA ASP A 289 6.20 -18.54 2.12
C ASP A 289 6.74 -19.80 1.44
N PHE A 290 5.88 -20.79 1.19
CA PHE A 290 6.21 -22.06 0.54
C PHE A 290 5.28 -22.32 -0.64
N PRO A 291 5.26 -21.46 -1.67
CA PRO A 291 4.26 -21.51 -2.75
C PRO A 291 4.31 -22.81 -3.56
N LEU A 292 5.45 -23.52 -3.56
CA LEU A 292 5.60 -24.80 -4.24
C LEU A 292 5.12 -26.01 -3.42
N ALA A 293 4.86 -25.83 -2.12
CA ALA A 293 4.42 -26.90 -1.23
C ALA A 293 2.91 -27.14 -1.30
N GLY A 294 2.12 -26.15 -1.74
CA GLY A 294 0.67 -26.27 -1.89
C GLY A 294 -0.07 -26.53 -0.57
N LEU A 295 0.51 -26.09 0.55
CA LEU A 295 -0.03 -26.34 1.90
C LEU A 295 -1.17 -25.39 2.22
N GLU A 296 -2.20 -25.88 2.90
CA GLU A 296 -3.16 -25.03 3.59
C GLU A 296 -2.61 -24.61 4.97
N ALA A 297 -3.17 -23.54 5.57
CA ALA A 297 -2.70 -23.01 6.85
C ALA A 297 -2.69 -24.07 7.96
N GLY A 298 -3.75 -24.86 8.08
CA GLY A 298 -3.83 -25.92 9.10
C GLY A 298 -2.84 -27.07 8.89
N GLU A 299 -2.46 -27.35 7.64
CA GLU A 299 -1.44 -28.36 7.32
C GLU A 299 -0.04 -27.86 7.69
N LEU A 300 0.24 -26.58 7.43
CA LEU A 300 1.49 -25.94 7.83
C LEU A 300 1.61 -25.89 9.36
N ASP A 301 0.56 -25.47 10.07
CA ASP A 301 0.56 -25.42 11.53
C ASP A 301 0.81 -26.82 12.13
N SER A 302 0.12 -27.85 11.62
CA SER A 302 0.33 -29.23 12.06
C SER A 302 1.77 -29.72 11.83
N LEU A 303 2.41 -29.27 10.76
CA LEU A 303 3.79 -29.62 10.43
C LEU A 303 4.80 -28.90 11.33
N LEU A 304 4.54 -27.65 11.67
CA LEU A 304 5.37 -26.87 12.61
C LEU A 304 5.27 -27.45 14.03
N ASP A 305 4.06 -27.78 14.49
CA ASP A 305 3.85 -28.41 15.80
C ASP A 305 4.63 -29.74 15.91
N ALA A 306 4.60 -30.56 14.85
CA ALA A 306 5.35 -31.81 14.80
C ALA A 306 6.88 -31.61 14.82
N LEU A 307 7.40 -30.51 14.25
CA LEU A 307 8.82 -30.18 14.28
C LEU A 307 9.27 -29.68 15.67
N ASP A 308 8.46 -28.84 16.31
CA ASP A 308 8.73 -28.35 17.67
C ASP A 308 8.72 -29.47 18.72
N ASP A 309 7.92 -30.52 18.50
CA ASP A 309 7.93 -31.71 19.35
C ASP A 309 9.17 -32.59 19.13
N LEU A 310 9.74 -32.60 17.92
CA LEU A 310 10.99 -33.32 17.61
C LEU A 310 12.24 -32.65 18.19
N ASP A 311 12.26 -31.31 18.28
CA ASP A 311 13.39 -30.57 18.86
C ASP A 311 13.42 -30.60 20.40
N LYS A 312 12.36 -31.12 21.03
CA LYS A 312 12.25 -31.29 22.50
C LYS A 312 12.67 -32.67 23.00
N GLU A 313 12.94 -33.64 22.11
CA GLU A 313 13.51 -34.96 22.42
C GLU A 313 15.04 -35.00 22.31
#